data_AF-A0A6M4A1D6-F1
#
_entry.id   AF-A0A6M4A1D6-F1
#
_cell.length_a   1.000
_cell.length_b   1.000
_cell.length_c   1.000
_cell.angle_alpha   90.00
_cell.angle_beta   90.00
_cell.angle_gamma   90.00
#
_symmetry.space_group_name_H-M   'P 1'
#
loop_
_entity.id
_entity.type
_entity.pdbx_description
1 polymer ?
#
loop_
_entity_poly.entity_id
_entity_poly.type
_entity_poly.pdbx_seq_one_letter_code
_entity_poly.pdbx_strand_id
1 'polypeptide(L)'
;MFEIWSEFAAHPKHRLHIDPYIILHYPAAYYFFVTPRRPKLANDLRLGLEIAIKDGTFESLFQKHNQISITKANLKHRTVIEMKNPLIQNNKAFKSGPEYRPELWFQP
;
A
#
# COMPACT_ATOMS: atom_id res chain seq x y z
N MET A 1 -1.82 -4.01 -1.68
CA MET A 1 -3.06 -4.56 -2.27
C MET A 1 -2.96 -6.07 -2.17
N PHE A 2 -3.94 -6.73 -1.56
CA PHE A 2 -3.91 -8.17 -1.29
C PHE A 2 -5.03 -8.87 -2.07
N GLU A 3 -4.82 -9.10 -3.37
CA GLU A 3 -5.81 -9.72 -4.27
C GLU A 3 -5.61 -11.23 -4.48
N ILE A 4 -4.57 -11.80 -3.85
CA ILE A 4 -4.10 -13.17 -4.05
C ILE A 4 -5.23 -14.21 -3.97
N TRP A 5 -6.11 -14.12 -2.97
CA TRP A 5 -7.17 -15.13 -2.78
C TRP A 5 -8.32 -14.98 -3.75
N SER A 6 -8.69 -13.75 -4.12
CA SER A 6 -9.74 -13.50 -5.12
C SER A 6 -9.29 -14.03 -6.48
N GLU A 7 -8.05 -13.73 -6.87
CA GLU A 7 -7.41 -14.24 -8.09
C GLU A 7 -7.30 -15.78 -8.08
N PHE A 8 -6.80 -16.35 -6.97
CA PHE A 8 -6.73 -17.81 -6.81
C PHE A 8 -8.11 -18.48 -6.99
N ALA A 9 -9.16 -17.91 -6.40
CA ALA A 9 -10.52 -18.43 -6.52
C ALA A 9 -11.12 -18.22 -7.92
N ALA A 10 -10.78 -17.13 -8.61
CA ALA A 10 -11.26 -16.82 -9.96
C ALA A 10 -10.64 -17.71 -11.05
N HIS A 11 -9.47 -18.31 -10.77
CA HIS A 11 -8.66 -19.03 -11.75
C HIS A 11 -8.47 -20.54 -11.44
N PRO A 12 -9.52 -21.32 -11.14
CA PRO A 12 -9.38 -22.71 -10.67
C PRO A 12 -8.80 -23.67 -11.72
N LYS A 13 -8.82 -23.29 -13.00
CA LYS A 13 -8.25 -24.07 -14.11
C LYS A 13 -6.72 -24.01 -14.16
N HIS A 14 -6.16 -22.94 -13.63
CA HIS A 14 -4.73 -22.78 -13.48
C HIS A 14 -4.38 -23.46 -12.16
N ARG A 15 -3.57 -24.53 -12.19
CA ARG A 15 -3.15 -25.29 -10.99
C ARG A 15 -2.20 -24.44 -10.12
N LEU A 16 -2.71 -23.32 -9.63
CA LEU A 16 -1.98 -22.35 -8.83
C LEU A 16 -1.81 -22.91 -7.42
N HIS A 17 -0.80 -22.40 -6.72
CA HIS A 17 -0.57 -22.64 -5.32
C HIS A 17 -0.21 -21.31 -4.67
N ILE A 18 -0.81 -21.04 -3.50
CA ILE A 18 -0.40 -19.88 -2.69
C ILE A 18 0.78 -20.35 -1.85
N ASP A 19 1.97 -19.88 -2.21
CA ASP A 19 3.19 -20.21 -1.47
C ASP A 19 3.03 -19.84 0.01
N PRO A 20 3.38 -20.71 0.98
CA PRO A 20 3.19 -20.45 2.40
C PRO A 20 4.41 -19.83 3.08
N TYR A 21 5.53 -19.63 2.38
CA TYR A 21 6.83 -19.26 2.96
C TYR A 21 7.38 -17.94 2.45
N ILE A 22 7.06 -17.50 1.24
CA ILE A 22 7.67 -16.34 0.60
C ILE A 22 6.62 -15.26 0.33
N ILE A 23 7.00 -14.00 0.56
CA ILE A 23 6.25 -12.82 0.12
C ILE A 23 7.19 -11.90 -0.63
N LEU A 24 6.70 -11.34 -1.73
CA LEU A 24 7.36 -10.23 -2.42
C LEU A 24 6.72 -8.93 -1.92
N HIS A 25 7.51 -8.11 -1.22
CA HIS A 25 7.08 -6.78 -0.82
C HIS A 25 7.61 -5.76 -1.83
N TYR A 26 6.70 -5.16 -2.60
CA TYR A 26 7.02 -4.16 -3.61
C TYR A 26 6.40 -2.81 -3.22
N PRO A 27 7.19 -1.78 -2.91
CA PRO A 27 6.67 -0.49 -2.51
C PRO A 27 5.99 0.18 -3.71
N ALA A 28 4.68 0.37 -3.60
CA ALA A 28 3.87 1.14 -4.53
C ALA A 28 2.98 2.12 -3.76
N ALA A 29 2.85 3.35 -4.27
CA ALA A 29 2.06 4.40 -3.65
C ALA A 29 0.78 4.68 -4.44
N TYR A 30 -0.27 5.06 -3.72
CA TYR A 30 -1.48 5.65 -4.31
C TYR A 30 -1.36 7.17 -4.29
N TYR A 31 -1.75 7.80 -5.39
CA TYR A 31 -1.72 9.26 -5.54
C TYR A 31 -3.10 9.79 -5.88
N PHE A 32 -3.49 10.87 -5.20
CA PHE A 32 -4.66 11.66 -5.59
C PHE A 32 -4.20 12.78 -6.52
N PHE A 33 -4.66 12.75 -7.77
CA PHE A 33 -4.39 13.78 -8.75
C PHE A 33 -5.59 14.72 -8.88
N VAL A 34 -5.32 16.03 -8.95
CA VAL A 34 -6.32 17.05 -9.22
C VAL A 34 -5.85 17.97 -10.33
N THR A 35 -6.79 18.62 -11.01
CA THR A 35 -6.45 19.59 -12.06
C THR A 35 -5.68 20.78 -11.48
N PRO A 36 -4.64 21.29 -12.18
CA PRO A 36 -3.92 22.50 -11.75
C PRO A 36 -4.82 23.73 -11.62
N ARG A 37 -5.99 23.73 -12.28
CA ARG A 37 -6.99 24.81 -12.19
C ARG A 37 -7.77 24.84 -10.88
N ARG A 38 -7.56 23.87 -9.98
CA ARG A 38 -8.25 23.78 -8.67
C ARG A 38 -7.25 23.65 -7.51
N PRO A 39 -6.41 24.67 -7.25
CA PRO A 39 -5.39 24.62 -6.20
C PRO A 39 -6.00 24.49 -4.80
N LYS A 40 -7.19 25.07 -4.56
CA LYS A 40 -7.88 24.93 -3.28
C LYS A 40 -8.24 23.47 -2.98
N LEU A 41 -8.76 22.73 -3.96
CA LEU A 41 -9.08 21.31 -3.80
C LEU A 41 -7.83 20.47 -3.49
N ALA A 42 -6.71 20.78 -4.14
CA ALA A 42 -5.42 20.13 -3.85
C ALA A 42 -5.03 20.32 -2.38
N ASN A 43 -5.15 21.54 -1.87
CA ASN A 43 -4.83 21.88 -0.49
C ASN A 43 -5.79 21.24 0.51
N ASP A 44 -7.09 21.27 0.24
CA ASP A 44 -8.10 20.69 1.12
C ASP A 44 -7.90 19.17 1.24
N LEU A 45 -7.66 18.47 0.12
CA LEU A 45 -7.34 17.04 0.12
C LEU A 45 -6.05 16.74 0.88
N ARG A 46 -4.98 17.49 0.61
CA ARG A 46 -3.70 17.29 1.28
C ARG A 46 -3.85 17.48 2.80
N LEU A 47 -4.48 18.57 3.23
CA LEU A 47 -4.65 18.84 4.66
C LEU A 47 -5.51 17.77 5.34
N GLY A 48 -6.64 17.40 4.72
CA GLY A 48 -7.52 16.37 5.26
C GLY A 48 -6.83 15.01 5.40
N LEU A 49 -6.06 14.59 4.40
CA LEU A 49 -5.31 13.33 4.45
C LEU A 49 -4.19 13.36 5.51
N GLU A 50 -3.44 14.46 5.61
CA GLU A 50 -2.39 14.60 6.63
C GLU A 50 -2.98 14.60 8.05
N ILE A 51 -4.14 15.22 8.26
CA ILE A 51 -4.87 15.14 9.53
C ILE A 51 -5.28 13.69 9.80
N ALA A 52 -5.85 13.00 8.82
CA ALA A 52 -6.32 11.63 8.98
C ALA A 52 -5.19 10.63 9.30
N ILE A 53 -3.99 10.86 8.76
CA ILE A 53 -2.79 10.10 9.11
C ILE A 53 -2.39 10.42 10.56
N LYS A 54 -2.31 11.71 10.91
CA LYS A 54 -1.86 12.16 12.23
C LYS A 54 -2.79 11.74 13.37
N ASP A 55 -4.10 11.75 13.15
CA ASP A 55 -5.11 11.41 14.15
C ASP A 55 -5.51 9.93 14.15
N GLY A 56 -4.96 9.13 13.23
CA GLY A 56 -5.16 7.68 13.15
C GLY A 56 -6.49 7.25 12.50
N THR A 57 -7.31 8.19 12.02
CA THR A 57 -8.55 7.83 11.30
C THR A 57 -8.28 7.15 9.97
N PHE A 58 -7.15 7.49 9.30
CA PHE A 58 -6.69 6.76 8.13
C PHE A 58 -6.36 5.31 8.46
N GLU A 59 -5.61 5.05 9.52
CA GLU A 59 -5.22 3.70 9.93
C GLU A 59 -6.46 2.86 10.29
N SER A 60 -7.42 3.46 10.99
CA SER A 60 -8.69 2.81 11.33
C SER A 60 -9.46 2.39 10.06
N LEU A 61 -9.50 3.27 9.05
CA LEU A 61 -10.13 2.97 7.77
C LEU A 61 -9.35 1.90 6.99
N PHE A 62 -8.02 1.97 6.98
CA PHE A 62 -7.16 1.00 6.33
C PHE A 62 -7.36 -0.41 6.92
N GLN A 63 -7.34 -0.54 8.24
CA GLN A 63 -7.57 -1.80 8.94
C GLN A 63 -8.97 -2.36 8.65
N LYS A 64 -10.01 -1.52 8.71
CA LYS A 64 -11.39 -1.93 8.39
C LYS A 64 -11.50 -2.66 7.05
N HIS A 65 -10.71 -2.27 6.05
CA HIS A 65 -10.76 -2.85 4.72
C HIS A 65 -9.71 -3.94 4.46
N ASN A 66 -8.55 -3.91 5.14
CA ASN A 66 -7.41 -4.76 4.79
C ASN A 66 -7.03 -5.80 5.86
N GLN A 67 -7.51 -5.66 7.10
CA GLN A 67 -7.07 -6.48 8.24
C GLN A 67 -7.28 -7.98 8.01
N ILE A 68 -8.39 -8.36 7.37
CA ILE A 68 -8.69 -9.78 7.05
C ILE A 68 -7.60 -10.36 6.13
N SER A 69 -7.28 -9.64 5.06
CA SER A 69 -6.26 -10.07 4.09
C SER A 69 -4.86 -10.07 4.70
N ILE A 70 -4.52 -9.06 5.51
CA ILE A 70 -3.24 -8.99 6.23
C ILE A 70 -3.08 -10.17 7.20
N THR A 71 -4.12 -10.47 7.97
CA THR A 71 -4.13 -11.60 8.91
C THR A 71 -3.96 -12.92 8.16
N LYS A 72 -4.71 -13.11 7.07
CA LYS A 72 -4.66 -14.32 6.25
C LYS A 72 -3.31 -14.49 5.53
N ALA A 73 -2.62 -13.40 5.23
CA ALA A 73 -1.29 -13.42 4.61
C ALA A 73 -0.22 -14.02 5.53
N ASN A 74 -0.45 -14.01 6.85
CA ASN A 74 0.44 -14.62 7.84
C ASN A 74 1.90 -14.15 7.70
N LEU A 75 2.08 -12.83 7.55
CA LEU A 75 3.36 -12.20 7.20
C LEU A 75 4.49 -12.59 8.16
N LYS A 76 4.19 -12.71 9.46
CA LYS A 76 5.15 -13.06 10.53
C LYS A 76 5.82 -14.43 10.37
N HIS A 77 5.23 -15.34 9.60
CA HIS A 77 5.74 -16.70 9.40
C HIS A 77 6.31 -16.92 7.99
N ARG A 78 6.56 -15.83 7.26
CA ARG A 78 7.06 -15.85 5.88
C ARG A 78 8.33 -15.02 5.76
N THR A 79 9.20 -15.44 4.85
CA THR A 79 10.34 -14.68 4.38
C THR A 79 9.85 -13.58 3.43
N VAL A 80 10.05 -12.33 3.85
CA VAL A 80 9.76 -11.16 3.01
C VAL A 80 10.97 -10.86 2.15
N ILE A 81 10.77 -10.85 0.84
CA ILE A 81 11.74 -10.40 -0.15
C ILE A 81 11.36 -8.98 -0.56
N GLU A 82 12.17 -8.03 -0.12
CA GLU A 82 12.01 -6.61 -0.43
C GLU A 82 12.43 -6.31 -1.87
N MET A 83 11.48 -5.82 -2.66
CA MET A 83 11.69 -5.46 -4.05
C MET A 83 11.93 -3.96 -4.15
N LYS A 84 12.92 -3.56 -4.94
CA LYS A 84 13.16 -2.13 -5.21
C LYS A 84 12.20 -1.63 -6.29
N ASN A 85 11.54 -0.51 -6.04
CA ASN A 85 10.79 0.21 -7.06
C ASN A 85 11.61 1.42 -7.55
N PRO A 86 12.22 1.36 -8.75
CA PRO A 86 13.03 2.45 -9.29
C PRO A 86 12.25 3.77 -9.44
N LEU A 87 10.93 3.70 -9.65
CA LEU A 87 10.07 4.89 -9.81
C LEU A 87 9.85 5.64 -8.50
N ILE A 88 10.08 4.99 -7.36
CA ILE A 88 10.03 5.62 -6.03
C ILE A 88 11.45 6.04 -5.62
N GLN A 89 12.43 5.14 -5.73
CA GLN A 89 13.81 5.39 -5.26
C GLN A 89 14.54 6.48 -6.04
N ASN A 90 14.32 6.56 -7.36
CA ASN A 90 15.05 7.52 -8.21
C ASN A 90 14.27 8.82 -8.40
N ASN A 91 13.05 8.92 -7.89
CA ASN A 91 12.20 10.08 -8.10
C ASN A 91 12.48 11.16 -7.04
N LYS A 92 13.54 11.93 -7.28
CA LYS A 92 13.94 13.08 -6.45
C LYS A 92 12.83 14.15 -6.31
N ALA A 93 11.87 14.18 -7.24
CA ALA A 93 10.75 15.14 -7.21
C ALA A 93 9.64 14.72 -6.24
N PHE A 94 9.52 13.43 -5.91
CA PHE A 94 8.52 12.92 -4.97
C PHE A 94 9.22 12.33 -3.74
N LYS A 95 9.51 13.19 -2.75
CA LYS A 95 10.02 12.81 -1.42
C LYS A 95 8.96 12.13 -0.55
N SER A 96 8.20 11.21 -1.12
CA SER A 96 7.16 10.43 -0.45
C SER A 96 7.57 8.97 -0.23
N GLY A 97 8.78 8.56 -0.65
CA GLY A 97 9.29 7.20 -0.45
C GLY A 97 9.33 6.79 1.03
N PRO A 98 9.37 5.49 1.34
CA PRO A 98 9.41 4.98 2.72
C PRO A 98 10.55 5.59 3.55
N GLU A 99 11.65 5.94 2.91
CA GLU A 99 12.81 6.58 3.52
C GLU A 99 12.58 8.04 3.94
N TYR A 100 11.57 8.71 3.39
CA TYR A 100 11.24 10.11 3.67
C TYR A 100 9.95 10.29 4.49
N ARG A 101 8.97 9.41 4.27
CA ARG A 101 7.62 9.50 4.85
C ARG A 101 7.14 8.11 5.28
N PRO A 102 7.79 7.43 6.25
CA PRO A 102 7.49 6.05 6.62
C PRO A 102 6.03 5.83 7.04
N GLU A 103 5.37 6.84 7.59
CA GLU A 103 3.97 6.80 8.00
C GLU A 103 2.97 6.62 6.85
N LEU A 104 3.41 6.79 5.59
CA LEU A 104 2.58 6.57 4.40
C LEU A 104 2.62 5.11 3.90
N TRP A 105 3.45 4.25 4.50
CA TRP A 105 3.76 2.94 3.95
C TRP A 105 3.41 1.84 4.95
N PHE A 106 2.65 0.86 4.47
CA PHE A 106 2.46 -0.39 5.21
C PHE A 106 3.79 -1.16 5.27
N GLN A 107 4.14 -1.63 6.46
CA GLN A 107 5.31 -2.49 6.69
C GLN A 107 4.82 -3.89 7.09
N PRO A 108 5.18 -4.94 6.34
CA PRO A 108 4.72 -6.31 6.60
C PRO A 108 5.30 -6.96 7.86
#